data_AF-A0A644WE17-F1
#
_entry.id   AF-A0A644WE17-F1
#
_cell.length_a   1.000
_cell.length_b   1.000
_cell.length_c   1.000
_cell.angle_alpha   90.00
_cell.angle_beta   90.00
_cell.angle_gamma   90.00
#
_symmetry.space_group_name_H-M   'P 1'
#
loop_
_entity.id
_entity.type
_entity.pdbx_description
1 polymer ?
#
loop_
_entity_poly.entity_id
_entity_poly.type
_entity_poly.pdbx_seq_one_letter_code
_entity_poly.pdbx_strand_id
1 'polypeptide(L)' 'MMGYGYGMMGYGWGWFMMIGVVVLTVLGIVALINYLQLSSKTNGHSNNNALNILNERYAKGEITEEEYNQKKHTIKKII' A
#
# COMPACT_ATOMS: atom_id res chain seq x y z
N MET A 1 27.03 35.67 1.42
CA MET A 1 26.47 35.82 0.06
C MET A 1 25.98 34.47 -0.41
N MET A 2 24.67 34.27 -0.47
CA MET A 2 24.01 33.32 -1.39
C MET A 2 22.56 33.79 -1.49
N GLY A 3 22.32 34.65 -2.47
CA GLY A 3 21.02 35.24 -2.74
C GLY A 3 20.08 34.19 -3.31
N TYR A 4 19.00 33.93 -2.60
CA TYR A 4 17.86 33.15 -3.06
C TYR A 4 17.11 33.93 -4.15
N GLY A 5 17.71 34.00 -5.33
CA GLY A 5 17.13 34.58 -6.53
C GLY A 5 16.30 33.56 -7.30
N TYR A 6 15.15 33.15 -6.76
CA TYR A 6 14.15 32.34 -7.49
C TYR A 6 12.72 32.81 -7.25
N GLY A 7 12.54 34.10 -6.92
CA GLY A 7 11.27 34.63 -6.43
C GLY A 7 10.34 35.28 -7.46
N MET A 8 10.74 35.57 -8.70
CA MET A 8 9.92 36.49 -9.54
C MET A 8 9.80 36.17 -11.03
N MET A 9 10.31 35.04 -11.51
CA MET A 9 10.15 34.58 -12.91
C MET A 9 9.66 33.11 -13.01
N GLY A 10 9.06 32.59 -11.93
CA GLY A 10 8.81 31.15 -11.74
C GLY A 10 7.44 30.78 -11.18
N TYR A 11 6.50 31.71 -11.02
CA TYR A 11 5.19 31.40 -10.43
C TYR A 11 4.34 30.43 -11.27
N GLY A 12 4.45 30.50 -12.60
CA GLY A 12 3.71 29.63 -13.52
C GLY A 12 4.43 28.35 -13.94
N TRP A 13 5.74 28.24 -13.77
CA TRP A 13 6.53 27.02 -14.07
C TRP A 13 6.93 26.26 -12.81
N GLY A 14 7.06 26.94 -11.68
CA GLY A 14 7.35 26.36 -10.37
C GLY A 14 6.21 25.49 -9.85
N TRP A 15 4.94 25.87 -10.10
CA TRP A 15 3.80 25.04 -9.70
C TRP A 15 3.72 23.72 -10.50
N PHE A 16 4.06 23.74 -11.80
CA PHE A 16 4.11 22.54 -12.64
C PHE A 16 5.24 21.62 -12.19
N MET A 17 6.40 22.17 -11.84
CA MET A 17 7.51 21.40 -11.25
C MET A 17 7.10 20.78 -9.89
N MET A 18 6.46 21.54 -9.00
CA MET A 18 5.95 21.01 -7.73
C MET A 18 4.96 19.87 -7.93
N ILE A 19 3.98 20.04 -8.82
CA ILE A 19 3.00 19.01 -9.15
C ILE A 19 3.68 17.79 -9.76
N GLY A 20 4.66 17.99 -10.65
CA GLY A 20 5.44 16.90 -11.25
C GLY A 20 6.17 16.06 -10.21
N VAL A 21 6.80 16.70 -9.22
CA VAL A 21 7.50 16.01 -8.12
C VAL A 21 6.52 15.24 -7.22
N VAL A 22 5.37 15.82 -6.91
CA VAL A 22 4.31 15.15 -6.12
C VAL A 22 3.78 13.93 -6.87
N VAL A 23 3.47 14.07 -8.16
CA VAL A 23 2.97 12.97 -9.00
C VAL A 23 4.02 11.87 -9.11
N LEU A 24 5.29 12.20 -9.35
CA LEU A 24 6.39 11.22 -9.36
C LEU A 24 6.53 10.48 -8.03
N THR A 25 6.39 11.20 -6.91
CA THR A 25 6.47 10.60 -5.57
C THR A 25 5.31 9.63 -5.34
N VAL A 26 4.09 10.04 -5.68
CA VAL A 26 2.89 9.19 -5.56
C VAL A 26 3.00 7.97 -6.47
N LEU A 27 3.41 8.14 -7.73
CA LEU A 27 3.63 7.03 -8.66
C LEU A 27 4.73 6.09 -8.16
N GLY A 28 5.82 6.61 -7.60
CA GLY A 28 6.88 5.81 -6.99
C GLY A 28 6.39 4.96 -5.82
N ILE A 29 5.59 5.55 -4.92
CA ILE A 29 5.01 4.83 -3.77
C ILE A 29 4.00 3.78 -4.25
N VAL A 30 3.10 4.13 -5.18
CA VAL A 30 2.11 3.20 -5.73
C VAL A 30 2.77 2.07 -6.50
N ALA A 31 3.84 2.35 -7.27
CA ALA A 31 4.62 1.34 -7.97
C ALA A 31 5.38 0.43 -7.00
N LEU A 32 5.92 0.95 -5.89
CA LEU A 32 6.58 0.15 -4.87
C LEU A 32 5.59 -0.79 -4.17
N ILE A 33 4.42 -0.29 -3.80
CA ILE A 33 3.35 -1.10 -3.20
C ILE A 33 2.85 -2.15 -4.20
N ASN A 34 2.58 -1.76 -5.44
CA ASN A 34 2.18 -2.72 -6.48
C ASN A 34 3.27 -3.74 -6.75
N TYR A 35 4.53 -3.36 -6.80
CA TYR A 35 5.63 -4.29 -7.01
C TYR A 35 5.75 -5.29 -5.85
N LEU A 36 5.62 -4.82 -4.61
CA LEU A 36 5.59 -5.70 -3.43
C LEU A 36 4.37 -6.63 -3.42
N GLN A 37 3.19 -6.14 -3.81
CA GLN A 37 1.96 -6.94 -3.91
C GLN A 37 2.03 -7.94 -5.07
N LEU A 38 2.57 -7.54 -6.22
CA LEU A 38 2.69 -8.38 -7.42
C LEU A 38 3.80 -9.42 -7.25
N SER A 39 4.90 -9.08 -6.56
CA SER A 39 5.96 -10.01 -6.18
C SER A 39 5.50 -10.99 -5.09
N SER A 40 4.56 -10.59 -4.23
CA SER A 40 3.86 -11.53 -3.33
C SER A 40 2.87 -12.44 -4.09
N LYS A 41 2.35 -12.00 -5.25
CA LYS A 41 1.41 -12.76 -6.08
C LYS A 41 2.06 -13.92 -6.83
N THR A 42 3.36 -13.91 -7.06
CA THR A 42 4.04 -14.97 -7.84
C THR A 42 4.40 -16.22 -7.03
N ASN A 43 4.34 -16.20 -5.69
CA ASN A 43 4.65 -17.39 -4.86
C ASN A 43 3.70 -17.66 -3.67
N GLY A 44 2.63 -16.88 -3.45
CA GLY A 44 1.79 -17.01 -2.23
C GLY A 44 0.28 -16.88 -2.42
N HIS A 45 -0.24 -17.04 -3.64
CA HIS A 45 -1.62 -16.66 -3.98
C HIS A 45 -2.75 -17.48 -3.31
N SER A 46 -2.44 -18.62 -2.68
CA SER A 46 -3.46 -19.39 -1.94
C SER A 46 -3.59 -18.97 -0.47
N ASN A 47 -2.54 -18.41 0.13
CA ASN A 47 -2.44 -18.29 1.58
C ASN A 47 -2.93 -16.93 2.09
N ASN A 48 -2.54 -15.87 1.39
CA ASN A 48 -3.00 -14.51 1.68
C ASN A 48 -4.49 -14.36 1.39
N ASN A 49 -5.06 -15.09 0.42
CA ASN A 49 -6.50 -15.06 0.16
C ASN A 49 -7.31 -15.62 1.34
N ALA A 50 -6.90 -16.74 1.94
CA ALA A 50 -7.62 -17.32 3.07
C ALA A 50 -7.61 -16.41 4.30
N LEU A 51 -6.47 -15.78 4.62
CA LEU A 51 -6.36 -14.82 5.72
C LEU A 51 -7.11 -13.52 5.43
N ASN A 52 -7.09 -13.02 4.18
CA ASN A 52 -7.78 -11.80 3.83
C ASN A 52 -9.31 -11.97 3.87
N ILE A 53 -9.82 -13.12 3.39
CA ILE A 53 -11.23 -13.50 3.50
C ILE A 53 -11.65 -13.65 4.98
N LEU A 54 -10.77 -14.21 5.82
CA LEU A 54 -11.03 -14.34 7.25
C LEU A 54 -11.11 -12.98 7.96
N ASN A 55 -10.18 -12.07 7.65
CA ASN A 55 -10.17 -10.70 8.18
C ASN A 55 -11.41 -9.90 7.73
N GLU A 56 -11.84 -10.05 6.48
CA GLU A 56 -13.01 -9.34 5.96
C GLU A 56 -14.30 -9.75 6.68
N ARG A 57 -14.49 -11.05 6.97
CA ARG A 57 -15.66 -11.54 7.72
C ARG A 57 -15.64 -11.13 9.19
N TYR A 58 -14.47 -11.08 9.80
CA TYR A 58 -14.31 -10.56 11.16
C TYR A 58 -14.65 -9.07 11.24
N ALA A 59 -14.19 -8.27 10.27
CA ALA A 59 -14.51 -6.85 10.18
C ALA A 59 -16.00 -6.60 9.91
N LYS A 60 -16.67 -7.50 9.20
CA LYS A 60 -18.13 -7.50 9.01
C LYS A 60 -18.91 -7.98 10.25
N GLY A 61 -18.23 -8.50 11.27
CA GLY A 61 -18.85 -9.06 12.48
C GLY A 61 -19.59 -10.39 12.22
N GLU A 62 -19.34 -11.04 11.08
CA GLU A 62 -19.99 -12.31 10.70
C GLU A 62 -19.39 -13.52 11.44
N ILE A 63 -18.20 -13.36 12.03
CA ILE A 63 -17.51 -14.37 12.83
C ILE A 63 -17.05 -13.77 14.15
N THR A 64 -17.08 -14.57 15.20
CA THR A 64 -16.59 -14.17 16.54
C THR A 64 -15.07 -14.28 16.64
N GLU A 65 -14.49 -13.59 17.61
CA GLU A 65 -13.03 -13.56 17.85
C GLU A 65 -12.45 -14.97 18.10
N GLU A 66 -13.22 -15.83 18.75
CA GLU A 66 -12.85 -17.23 19.00
C GLU A 66 -12.71 -18.02 17.69
N GLU A 67 -13.68 -17.92 16.79
CA GLU A 67 -13.65 -18.58 15.47
C GLU A 67 -12.54 -18.02 14.58
N TYR A 68 -12.30 -16.71 14.65
CA TYR A 68 -11.20 -16.04 13.94
C TYR A 68 -9.84 -16.61 14.37
N ASN A 69 -9.61 -16.70 15.68
CA ASN A 69 -8.35 -17.20 16.21
C ASN A 69 -8.11 -18.68 15.87
N GLN A 70 -9.14 -19.52 15.95
CA GLN A 70 -9.03 -20.93 15.55
C GLN A 70 -8.67 -21.09 14.07
N LYS A 71 -9.39 -20.40 13.17
CA LYS A 71 -9.15 -20.50 11.72
C LYS A 71 -7.77 -19.94 11.35
N LYS A 72 -7.35 -18.84 11.97
CA LYS A 72 -6.00 -18.26 11.81
C LYS A 72 -4.90 -19.24 12.23
N HIS A 73 -5.09 -19.93 13.34
CA HIS A 73 -4.12 -20.90 13.85
C HIS A 73 -4.02 -22.15 12.96
N THR A 74 -5.15 -22.59 12.39
CA THR A 74 -5.20 -23.70 11.42
C THR A 74 -4.50 -23.33 10.12
N ILE A 75 -4.76 -22.14 9.56
CA ILE A 75 -4.08 -21.66 8.34
C ILE A 75 -2.57 -21.55 8.58
N LYS A 76 -2.13 -21.05 9.74
CA LYS A 76 -0.70 -20.96 10.10
C LYS A 76 -0.02 -22.33 10.28
N LYS A 77 -0.76 -23.36 10.70
CA LYS A 77 -0.25 -24.71 10.97
C LYS A 77 -0.12 -25.60 9.73
N ILE A 78 -0.85 -25.28 8.66
CA ILE A 78 -0.80 -26.01 7.39
C ILE A 78 0.42 -25.60 6.53
N ILE A 79 1.12 -24.54 6.94
CA ILE A 79 2.34 -23.99 6.33
C ILE A 79 3.56 -24.46 7.13
#